data_AF-A0A2S5DAZ9-F1
#
_entry.id   AF-A0A2S5DAZ9-F1
#
_cell.length_a   1.000
_cell.length_b   1.000
_cell.length_c   1.000
_cell.angle_alpha   90.00
_cell.angle_beta   90.00
_cell.angle_gamma   90.00
#
_symmetry.space_group_name_H-M   'P 1'
#
loop_
_entity.id
_entity.type
_entity.pdbx_description
1 polymer ?
#
loop_
_entity_poly.entity_id
_entity_poly.type
_entity_poly.pdbx_seq_one_letter_code
_entity_poly.pdbx_strand_id
1 'polypeptide(L)' 'MKVTPEIVKDRLARFYIVFGLPSEGESREFNREVQIWTEHFQHVPASAFEMACFQCEGSLTSFPCIADVAGKIPS' A
#
# COMPACT_ATOMS: atom_id res chain seq x y z
N MET A 1 14.46 -5.94 -5.93
CA MET A 1 14.19 -5.96 -4.48
C MET A 1 12.75 -6.44 -4.26
N LYS A 2 12.48 -7.18 -3.18
CA LYS A 2 11.11 -7.58 -2.80
C LYS A 2 10.48 -6.51 -1.90
N VAL A 3 9.16 -6.54 -1.76
CA VAL A 3 8.43 -5.64 -0.83
C VAL A 3 8.90 -5.87 0.61
N THR A 4 9.11 -4.78 1.35
CA THR A 4 9.49 -4.76 2.76
C THR A 4 8.48 -3.93 3.57
N PRO A 5 8.44 -4.07 4.91
CA PRO A 5 7.57 -3.25 5.76
C PRO A 5 7.72 -1.74 5.53
N GLU A 6 8.95 -1.27 5.27
CA GLU A 6 9.24 0.14 5.03
C GLU A 6 8.57 0.64 3.75
N ILE A 7 8.64 -0.15 2.67
CA ILE A 7 7.98 0.17 1.39
C ILE A 7 6.46 0.21 1.57
N VAL A 8 5.90 -0.75 2.31
CA VAL A 8 4.46 -0.79 2.60
C VAL A 8 4.04 0.41 3.45
N LYS A 9 4.81 0.73 4.50
CA LYS A 9 4.58 1.88 5.38
C LYS A 9 4.53 3.18 4.58
N ASP A 10 5.51 3.39 3.70
CA ASP A 10 5.57 4.59 2.86
C ASP A 10 4.38 4.69 1.90
N ARG A 11 3.95 3.57 1.30
CA ARG A 11 2.81 3.56 0.38
C ARG A 11 1.47 3.73 1.08
N LEU A 12 1.27 3.09 2.23
CA LEU A 12 0.08 3.32 3.05
C LEU A 12 0.01 4.78 3.50
N ALA A 13 1.09 5.33 4.05
CA ALA A 13 1.14 6.74 4.46
C ALA A 13 0.80 7.69 3.29
N ARG A 14 1.27 7.38 2.09
CA ARG A 14 0.93 8.13 0.87
C ARG A 14 -0.55 8.04 0.51
N PHE A 15 -1.19 6.88 0.63
CA PHE A 15 -2.64 6.76 0.46
C PHE A 15 -3.40 7.62 1.48
N TYR A 16 -3.00 7.65 2.75
CA TYR A 16 -3.65 8.51 3.75
C TYR A 16 -3.63 9.98 3.32
N ILE A 17 -2.50 10.45 2.79
CA ILE A 17 -2.36 11.82 2.26
C ILE A 17 -3.26 12.04 1.04
N VAL A 18 -3.19 11.16 0.05
CA VAL A 18 -3.92 11.31 -1.23
C VAL A 18 -5.43 11.27 -1.03
N PHE A 19 -5.92 10.41 -0.13
CA PHE A 19 -7.34 10.23 0.14
C PHE A 19 -7.86 11.09 1.31
N GLY A 20 -7.04 12.02 1.83
CA GLY A 20 -7.45 12.98 2.85
C GLY A 20 -7.83 12.34 4.20
N LEU A 21 -7.29 11.16 4.51
CA LEU A 21 -7.51 10.50 5.78
C LEU A 21 -6.50 11.00 6.83
N PRO A 22 -6.89 11.09 8.12
CA PRO A 22 -5.95 11.43 9.17
C PRO A 22 -4.83 10.40 9.18
N SER A 23 -3.60 10.85 8.93
CA SER A 23 -2.43 9.99 9.00
C SER A 23 -2.24 9.59 10.46
N GLU A 24 -2.64 8.37 10.80
CA GLU A 24 -2.40 7.80 12.12
C GLU A 24 -0.95 7.30 12.23
N GLY A 25 0.02 8.03 11.67
CA GLY A 25 1.41 7.62 11.63
C GLY A 25 1.86 7.08 12.99
N GLU A 26 2.06 5.76 13.04
CA GLU A 26 2.47 4.97 14.22
C GLU A 26 1.38 4.52 15.21
N SER A 27 0.09 4.63 14.89
CA SER A 27 -0.96 3.94 15.65
C SER A 27 -0.80 2.42 15.58
N ARG A 28 -1.40 1.70 16.54
CA ARG A 28 -1.38 0.24 16.55
C ARG A 28 -2.10 -0.31 15.33
N GLU A 29 -3.17 0.35 14.93
CA GLU A 29 -4.01 0.03 13.78
C GLU A 29 -3.22 0.18 12.47
N PHE A 30 -2.54 1.32 12.28
CA PHE A 30 -1.70 1.54 11.12
C PHE A 30 -0.55 0.52 11.02
N ASN A 31 0.14 0.25 12.13
CA ASN A 31 1.21 -0.76 12.15
C ASN A 31 0.68 -2.17 11.84
N ARG A 32 -0.56 -2.48 12.26
CA ARG A 32 -1.21 -3.74 11.92
C ARG A 32 -1.53 -3.82 10.43
N GLU A 33 -1.98 -2.74 9.81
CA GLU A 33 -2.19 -2.71 8.36
C GLU A 33 -0.88 -2.90 7.60
N VAL A 34 0.20 -2.22 8.00
CA VAL A 34 1.54 -2.41 7.41
C VAL A 34 1.94 -3.88 7.45
N GLN A 35 1.73 -4.57 8.58
CA GLN A 35 2.05 -5.99 8.70
C GLN A 35 1.23 -6.85 7.72
N ILE A 36 -0.09 -6.68 7.68
CA ILE A 36 -0.99 -7.46 6.82
C ILE A 36 -0.62 -7.28 5.34
N TRP A 37 -0.39 -6.03 4.92
CA TRP A 37 -0.01 -5.72 3.55
C TRP A 37 1.37 -6.28 3.21
N THR A 38 2.33 -6.22 4.14
CA THR A 38 3.66 -6.82 3.93
C THR A 38 3.56 -8.33 3.75
N GLU A 39 2.81 -9.02 4.63
CA GLU A 39 2.61 -10.47 4.53
C GLU A 39 2.00 -10.86 3.18
N HIS A 40 1.06 -10.06 2.66
CA HIS A 40 0.44 -10.28 1.37
C HIS A 40 1.41 -10.04 0.20
N PHE A 41 2.17 -8.95 0.22
CA PHE A 41 2.98 -8.53 -0.93
C PHE A 41 4.48 -8.91 -0.86
N GLN A 42 4.97 -9.54 0.22
CA GLN A 42 6.39 -9.90 0.42
C GLN A 42 7.02 -10.71 -0.72
N HIS A 43 6.21 -11.41 -1.52
CA HIS A 43 6.66 -12.22 -2.65
C HIS A 43 6.74 -11.43 -3.97
N VAL A 44 6.14 -10.24 -4.01
CA VAL A 44 6.04 -9.39 -5.19
C VAL A 44 7.31 -8.53 -5.35
N PRO A 45 7.77 -8.28 -6.59
CA PRO A 45 8.81 -7.29 -6.83
C PRO A 45 8.37 -5.91 -6.33
N ALA A 46 9.23 -5.24 -5.55
CA ALA A 46 8.93 -3.91 -4.99
C ALA A 46 8.44 -2.93 -6.07
N SER A 47 9.11 -2.89 -7.23
CA SER A 47 8.74 -2.02 -8.34
C SER A 47 7.35 -2.28 -8.90
N ALA A 48 6.89 -3.54 -8.91
CA ALA A 48 5.55 -3.89 -9.36
C ALA A 48 4.49 -3.44 -8.34
N PHE A 49 4.74 -3.65 -7.05
CA PHE A 49 3.90 -3.15 -5.96
C PHE A 49 3.78 -1.63 -5.99
N GLU A 50 4.89 -0.91 -6.11
CA GLU A 50 4.89 0.55 -6.17
C GLU A 50 4.14 1.09 -7.38
N MET A 51 4.28 0.44 -8.55
CA MET A 51 3.54 0.79 -9.76
C MET A 51 2.03 0.58 -9.57
N ALA A 52 1.63 -0.54 -8.97
CA ALA A 52 0.23 -0.81 -8.65
C ALA A 52 -0.35 0.22 -7.68
N CYS A 53 0.38 0.56 -6.61
CA CYS A 53 -0.02 1.63 -5.70
C CYS A 53 -0.22 2.96 -6.44
N PHE A 54 0.73 3.34 -7.30
CA PHE A 54 0.63 4.56 -8.10
C PHE A 54 -0.60 4.55 -9.03
N GLN A 55 -0.93 3.40 -9.62
CA GLN A 55 -2.15 3.27 -10.42
C GLN A 55 -3.42 3.41 -9.56
N CYS A 56 -3.43 2.86 -8.34
CA CYS A 56 -4.55 3.04 -7.41
C CYS A 56 -4.73 4.51 -7.01
N GLU A 57 -3.64 5.24 -6.73
CA GLU A 57 -3.67 6.68 -6.42
C GLU A 57 -4.37 7.48 -7.53
N GLY A 58 -4.10 7.15 -8.80
CA GLY A 58 -4.66 7.88 -9.95
C GLY A 58 -6.05 7.41 -10.40
N SER A 59 -6.53 6.25 -9.96
CA SER A 59 -7.76 5.62 -10.50
C SER A 59 -8.89 5.43 -9.51
N LEU A 60 -8.63 5.51 -8.21
CA LEU A 60 -9.64 5.31 -7.17
C LEU A 60 -10.13 6.64 -6.60
N THR A 61 -11.38 6.65 -6.14
CA THR A 61 -11.98 7.78 -5.41
C THR A 61 -12.04 7.55 -3.90
N SER A 62 -11.58 6.40 -3.43
CA SER A 62 -11.57 5.98 -2.03
C SER A 62 -10.28 5.24 -1.70
N PHE A 63 -9.97 5.14 -0.40
CA PHE A 63 -8.76 4.48 0.07
C PHE A 63 -8.68 3.03 -0.45
N PRO A 64 -7.55 2.60 -1.04
CA PRO A 64 -7.40 1.28 -1.62
C PRO A 64 -7.31 0.19 -0.56
N CYS A 65 -7.95 -0.94 -0.84
CA CYS A 65 -7.72 -2.18 -0.12
C CYS A 65 -6.66 -3.05 -0.83
N ILE A 66 -6.26 -4.15 -0.19
CA ILE A 66 -5.27 -5.10 -0.74
C ILE A 66 -5.67 -5.61 -2.13
N ALA A 67 -6.97 -5.90 -2.33
CA ALA A 67 -7.45 -6.44 -3.60
C ALA A 67 -7.30 -5.43 -4.75
N ASP A 68 -7.46 -4.13 -4.47
CA ASP A 68 -7.30 -3.07 -5.47
C ASP A 68 -5.86 -3.03 -5.98
N VAL A 69 -4.88 -3.10 -5.07
CA VAL A 69 -3.45 -3.08 -5.42
C VAL A 69 -3.04 -4.40 -6.07
N ALA A 70 -3.48 -5.54 -5.54
CA ALA A 70 -3.20 -6.85 -6.10
C ALA A 70 -3.71 -6.98 -7.55
N GLY A 71 -4.90 -6.43 -7.85
CA GLY A 71 -5.48 -6.42 -9.20
C GLY A 71 -4.72 -5.56 -10.22
N LYS A 72 -3.74 -4.76 -9.78
CA LYS A 72 -2.89 -3.90 -10.62
C LYS A 72 -1.45 -4.42 -10.74
N ILE A 73 -1.10 -5.50 -10.05
CA ILE A 73 0.21 -6.15 -10.20
C ILE A 73 0.22 -6.87 -11.56
N PRO A 74 1.18 -6.56 -12.46
CA PRO A 74 1.32 -7.29 -13.72
C PRO A 74 1.68 -8.76 -13.46
N SER A 75 1.02 -9.65 -14.19
CA SER A 75 1.22 -11.10 -14.15
C SER A 75 2.60 -11.56 -14.63
#